data_AF-A0A5B0WQC4-F1
#
_entry.id   AF-A0A5B0WQC4-F1
#
_cell.length_a   1.000
_cell.length_b   1.000
_cell.length_c   1.000
_cell.angle_alpha   90.00
_cell.angle_beta   90.00
_cell.angle_gamma   90.00
#
_symmetry.space_group_name_H-M   'P 1'
#
loop_
_entity.id
_entity.type
_entity.pdbx_description
1 polymer ?
#
loop_
_entity_poly.entity_id
_entity_poly.type
_entity_poly.pdbx_seq_one_letter_code
_entity_poly.pdbx_strand_id
1 'polypeptide(L)'
;MKRLTPLVFTSLLMVPVAGIAEEPVAAFSDQRLANMQRQLELTDEQVQEMRSIRDEGGDRKAMSAVLSEEQQQLRRDLKQQRLEKKAAGQLSAEDR
;
A
#
# COMPACT_ATOMS: atom_id res chain seq x y z
N MET A 1 47.64 -8.55 34.22
CA MET A 1 47.15 -9.59 35.15
C MET A 1 45.63 -9.41 35.28
N LYS A 2 44.82 -10.22 34.57
CA LYS A 2 43.93 -11.29 35.12
C LYS A 2 43.07 -10.80 36.32
N ARG A 3 41.84 -10.31 36.08
CA ARG A 3 40.49 -10.98 36.09
C ARG A 3 39.84 -11.01 37.49
N LEU A 4 38.61 -10.47 37.61
CA LEU A 4 37.37 -11.21 37.97
C LEU A 4 36.15 -10.27 38.04
N THR A 5 35.07 -10.69 37.38
CA THR A 5 33.74 -10.08 37.23
C THR A 5 32.88 -10.16 38.51
N PRO A 6 31.78 -9.38 38.58
CA PRO A 6 30.50 -10.09 38.62
C PRO A 6 29.50 -9.62 37.57
N LEU A 7 28.69 -10.60 37.20
CA LEU A 7 27.56 -10.63 36.31
C LEU A 7 26.38 -9.90 36.97
N VAL A 8 25.79 -8.88 36.33
CA VAL A 8 24.42 -8.47 36.63
C VAL A 8 23.65 -8.37 35.32
N PHE A 9 22.82 -9.39 35.15
CA PHE A 9 21.80 -9.57 34.14
C PHE A 9 20.70 -8.53 34.41
N THR A 10 20.66 -7.40 33.68
CA THR A 10 19.49 -6.51 33.70
C THR A 10 18.55 -6.94 32.60
N SER A 11 17.68 -7.86 32.96
CA SER A 11 16.47 -8.23 32.23
C SER A 11 15.57 -7.01 32.02
N LEU A 12 15.41 -6.65 30.75
CA LEU A 12 14.13 -6.54 30.04
C LEU A 12 12.89 -6.37 30.95
N LEU A 13 12.33 -5.16 30.97
CA LEU A 13 10.89 -4.97 31.12
C LEU A 13 10.37 -4.50 29.75
N MET A 14 10.21 -5.47 28.86
CA MET A 14 9.43 -5.31 27.65
C MET A 14 7.98 -5.19 28.12
N VAL A 15 7.38 -4.01 27.97
CA VAL A 15 5.96 -3.81 28.24
C VAL A 15 5.22 -4.58 27.15
N PRO A 16 4.44 -5.63 27.48
CA PRO A 16 3.55 -6.21 26.51
C PRO A 16 2.46 -5.16 26.26
N VAL A 17 2.46 -4.55 25.08
CA VAL A 17 1.27 -3.86 24.56
C VAL A 17 0.27 -4.97 24.25
N ALA A 18 -0.47 -5.39 25.27
CA ALA A 18 -1.64 -6.23 25.12
C ALA A 18 -2.70 -5.40 24.39
N GLY A 19 -2.98 -5.76 23.14
CA GLY A 19 -4.26 -5.47 22.52
C GLY A 19 -4.48 -4.05 22.05
N ILE A 20 -3.47 -3.38 21.50
CA ILE A 20 -3.76 -2.63 20.27
C ILE A 20 -3.81 -3.73 19.23
N ALA A 21 -5.03 -4.22 18.96
CA ALA A 21 -5.31 -4.75 17.64
C ALA A 21 -4.74 -3.70 16.70
N GLU A 22 -3.64 -4.01 16.02
CA GLU A 22 -3.30 -3.32 14.79
C GLU A 22 -4.48 -3.61 13.87
N GLU A 23 -5.52 -2.80 14.03
CA GLU A 23 -6.60 -2.64 13.08
C GLU A 23 -5.88 -2.54 11.74
N PRO A 24 -6.01 -3.54 10.85
CA PRO A 24 -5.19 -3.61 9.65
C PRO A 24 -5.42 -2.31 8.91
N VAL A 25 -4.37 -1.48 8.85
CA VAL A 25 -4.41 -0.10 8.36
C VAL A 25 -4.99 -0.11 6.95
N ALA A 26 -6.31 0.06 6.88
CA ALA A 26 -7.17 -0.14 5.71
C ALA A 26 -6.51 -1.03 4.65
N ALA A 27 -6.53 -2.35 4.88
CA ALA A 27 -5.95 -3.35 3.98
C ALA A 27 -6.15 -2.92 2.52
N PHE A 28 -5.05 -2.63 1.83
CA PHE A 28 -5.10 -2.54 0.39
C PHE A 28 -5.52 -3.92 -0.06
N SER A 29 -6.78 -4.09 -0.44
CA SER A 29 -7.26 -5.41 -0.78
C SER A 29 -6.36 -5.95 -1.89
N ASP A 30 -5.88 -7.19 -1.75
CA ASP A 30 -5.11 -7.87 -2.80
C ASP A 30 -5.80 -7.75 -4.17
N GLN A 31 -7.14 -7.68 -4.14
CA GLN A 31 -7.97 -7.42 -5.29
C GLN A 31 -7.68 -6.08 -5.99
N ARG A 32 -7.43 -5.00 -5.24
CA ARG A 32 -7.03 -3.71 -5.81
C ARG A 32 -5.64 -3.79 -6.45
N LEU A 33 -4.69 -4.50 -5.84
CA LEU A 33 -3.36 -4.70 -6.42
C LEU A 33 -3.43 -5.52 -7.69
N ALA A 34 -4.17 -6.63 -7.67
CA ALA A 34 -4.41 -7.47 -8.84
C ALA A 34 -5.07 -6.70 -9.99
N ASN A 35 -6.02 -5.81 -9.68
CA ASN A 35 -6.61 -4.94 -10.69
C ASN A 35 -5.60 -3.96 -11.27
N MET A 36 -4.73 -3.37 -10.44
CA MET A 36 -3.67 -2.47 -10.91
C MET A 36 -2.63 -3.21 -11.75
N GLN A 37 -2.23 -4.42 -11.35
CA GLN A 37 -1.31 -5.26 -12.10
C GLN A 37 -1.80 -5.51 -13.53
N ARG A 38 -3.08 -5.87 -13.69
CA ARG A 38 -3.67 -6.10 -15.01
C ARG A 38 -3.85 -4.82 -15.83
N GLN A 39 -4.18 -3.71 -15.19
CA GLN A 39 -4.47 -2.45 -15.88
C GLN A 39 -3.23 -1.66 -16.29
N LEU A 40 -2.14 -1.80 -15.53
CA LEU A 40 -0.90 -1.04 -15.72
C LEU A 40 0.26 -1.94 -16.13
N GLU A 41 -0.02 -3.22 -16.40
CA GLU A 41 0.96 -4.24 -16.77
C GLU A 41 2.15 -4.26 -15.80
N LEU A 42 1.85 -4.24 -14.49
CA LEU A 42 2.90 -4.23 -13.46
C LEU A 42 3.66 -5.55 -13.49
N THR A 43 4.98 -5.46 -13.36
CA THR A 43 5.81 -6.65 -13.18
C THR A 43 5.60 -7.25 -11.80
N ASP A 44 5.93 -8.54 -11.64
CA ASP A 44 5.85 -9.20 -10.33
C ASP A 44 6.75 -8.53 -9.29
N GLU A 45 7.90 -7.98 -9.71
CA GLU A 45 8.81 -7.19 -8.87
C GLU A 45 8.16 -5.90 -8.37
N GLN A 46 7.51 -5.13 -9.26
CA GLN A 46 6.77 -3.92 -8.89
C GLN A 46 5.60 -4.24 -7.96
N VAL A 47 4.91 -5.36 -8.20
CA VAL A 47 3.82 -5.83 -7.33
C VAL A 47 4.33 -6.17 -5.94
N GLN A 48 5.48 -6.85 -5.85
CA GLN A 48 6.11 -7.19 -4.58
C GLN A 48 6.56 -5.94 -3.83
N GLU A 49 7.17 -4.97 -4.51
CA GLU A 49 7.57 -3.69 -3.91
C GLU A 49 6.35 -2.90 -3.39
N MET A 50 5.27 -2.87 -4.17
CA MET A 50 4.01 -2.25 -3.75
C MET A 50 3.38 -2.93 -2.53
N ARG A 51 3.52 -4.26 -2.37
CA ARG A 51 3.10 -4.97 -1.17
C ARG A 51 3.94 -4.54 0.03
N SER A 52 5.27 -4.55 -0.10
CA SER A 52 6.17 -4.11 0.97
C SER A 52 5.88 -2.67 1.42
N ILE A 53 5.72 -1.73 0.48
CA ILE A 53 5.36 -0.33 0.80
C ILE A 53 4.06 -0.27 1.60
N ARG A 54 3.07 -1.12 1.30
CA ARG A 54 1.80 -1.14 2.04
C ARG A 54 1.98 -1.76 3.42
N ASP A 55 2.70 -2.85 3.54
CA ASP A 55 2.95 -3.55 4.80
C ASP A 55 3.73 -2.63 5.78
N GLU A 56 4.59 -1.77 5.25
CA GLU A 56 5.30 -0.72 5.99
C GLU A 56 4.44 0.53 6.31
N GLY A 57 3.17 0.56 5.89
CA GLY A 57 2.25 1.69 6.13
C GLY A 57 2.44 2.87 5.16
N GLY A 58 3.12 2.66 4.04
CA GLY A 58 3.40 3.65 3.01
C GLY A 58 2.15 4.21 2.32
N ASP A 59 2.27 5.47 1.88
CA ASP A 59 1.15 6.21 1.31
C ASP A 59 1.00 6.01 -0.21
N ARG A 60 -0.02 6.68 -0.78
CA ARG A 60 -0.29 6.61 -2.23
C ARG A 60 0.84 7.22 -3.08
N LYS A 61 1.64 8.14 -2.53
CA LYS A 61 2.76 8.75 -3.22
C LYS A 61 3.92 7.76 -3.32
N ALA A 62 4.22 7.04 -2.23
CA ALA A 62 5.18 5.94 -2.21
C ALA A 62 4.80 4.86 -3.23
N MET A 63 3.54 4.42 -3.24
CA MET A 63 3.05 3.48 -4.26
C MET A 63 3.17 4.01 -5.70
N SER A 64 3.11 5.33 -5.90
CA SER A 64 3.24 5.92 -7.24
C SER A 64 4.68 5.99 -7.71
N ALA A 65 5.65 6.02 -6.80
CA ALA A 65 7.07 6.05 -7.12
C ALA A 65 7.56 4.75 -7.78
N VAL A 66 6.91 3.62 -7.49
CA VAL A 66 7.19 2.31 -8.11
C VAL A 66 6.83 2.27 -9.60
N LEU A 67 5.92 3.14 -10.03
CA LEU A 67 5.40 3.15 -11.40
C LEU A 67 6.27 4.00 -12.31
N SER A 68 6.50 3.51 -13.53
CA SER A 68 7.11 4.31 -14.61
C SER A 68 6.23 5.52 -14.97
N GLU A 69 6.82 6.52 -15.62
CA GLU A 69 6.08 7.71 -16.06
C GLU A 69 4.91 7.36 -16.98
N GLU A 70 5.11 6.39 -17.88
CA GLU A 70 4.09 5.87 -18.79
C GLU A 70 2.96 5.18 -18.03
N GLN A 71 3.27 4.32 -17.06
CA GLN A 71 2.28 3.66 -16.20
C GLN A 71 1.50 4.67 -15.36
N GLN A 72 2.16 5.74 -14.89
CA GLN A 72 1.49 6.82 -14.19
C GLN A 72 0.52 7.59 -15.09
N GLN A 73 0.90 7.83 -16.36
CA GLN A 73 0.04 8.46 -17.35
C GLN A 73 -1.17 7.58 -17.67
N LEU A 74 -0.97 6.30 -17.97
CA LEU A 74 -2.05 5.34 -18.22
C LEU A 74 -3.04 5.31 -17.05
N ARG A 75 -2.54 5.32 -15.81
CA ARG A 75 -3.37 5.40 -14.61
C ARG A 75 -4.20 6.69 -14.53
N ARG A 76 -3.65 7.84 -14.98
CA ARG A 76 -4.37 9.11 -15.06
C ARG A 76 -5.49 9.04 -16.11
N ASP A 77 -5.18 8.50 -17.29
CA ASP A 77 -6.14 8.39 -18.39
C ASP A 77 -7.30 7.46 -18.03
N LEU A 78 -7.01 6.30 -17.43
CA LEU A 78 -8.04 5.37 -16.92
C LEU A 78 -8.93 6.01 -15.85
N LYS A 79 -8.36 6.86 -15.00
CA LYS A 79 -9.14 7.62 -14.00
C LYS A 79 -10.07 8.61 -14.70
N GLN A 80 -9.58 9.33 -15.71
CA GLN A 80 -10.35 10.30 -16.46
C GLN A 80 -11.52 9.64 -17.21
N GLN A 81 -11.26 8.56 -17.94
CA GLN A 81 -12.30 7.79 -18.65
C GLN A 81 -13.42 7.31 -17.73
N ARG A 82 -13.09 6.90 -16.49
CA ARG A 82 -14.08 6.52 -15.49
C ARG A 82 -14.95 7.68 -15.04
N LEU A 83 -14.37 8.87 -14.89
CA LEU A 83 -15.10 10.08 -14.52
C LEU A 83 -16.05 10.50 -15.64
N GLU A 84 -15.57 10.48 -16.89
CA GLU A 84 -16.38 10.80 -18.07
C GLU A 84 -17.55 9.83 -18.24
N LYS A 85 -17.31 8.52 -18.12
CA LYS A 85 -18.38 7.51 -18.15
C LYS A 85 -19.39 7.69 -17.03
N LYS A 86 -18.93 8.05 -15.82
CA LYS A 86 -19.83 8.34 -14.69
C LYS A 86 -20.67 9.57 -14.95
N ALA A 87 -20.08 10.65 -15.48
CA ALA A 87 -20.80 11.86 -15.85
C ALA A 87 -21.84 11.59 -16.94
N ALA A 88 -21.46 10.88 -18.01
CA ALA A 88 -22.39 10.50 -19.09
C ALA A 88 -23.53 9.59 -18.61
N GLY A 89 -23.24 8.64 -17.71
CA GLY A 89 -24.26 7.78 -17.10
C GLY A 89 -25.20 8.53 -16.16
N GLN A 90 -24.73 9.57 -15.46
CA GLN A 90 -25.55 10.44 -14.61
C GLN A 90 -26.46 11.35 -15.45
N LEU A 91 -25.92 11.96 -16.51
CA LEU A 91 -26.71 12.72 -17.50
C LEU A 91 -27.86 11.88 -18.08
N SER A 92 -27.62 10.61 -18.42
CA SER A 92 -28.67 9.71 -18.93
C SER A 92 -29.69 9.26 -17.87
N ALA A 93 -29.37 9.37 -16.58
CA ALA A 93 -30.27 8.97 -15.49
C ALA A 93 -31.15 10.14 -15.02
N GLU A 94 -30.70 11.39 -15.19
CA GLU A 94 -31.46 12.59 -14.88
C GLU A 94 -32.47 12.96 -15.98
N ASP A 95 -32.27 12.49 -17.23
CA ASP A 95 -33.18 12.67 -18.37
C ASP A 95 -34.35 11.66 -18.44
N ARG A 96 -34.55 10.80 -17.41
CA ARG A 96 -35.65 9.80 -17.35
C ARG A 96 -36.63 10.11 -16.23
#